data_AF-A0A382EIE6-F1
#
_entry.id   AF-A0A382EIE6-F1
#
_cell.length_a   1.000
_cell.length_b   1.000
_cell.length_c   1.000
_cell.angle_alpha   90.00
_cell.angle_beta   90.00
_cell.angle_gamma   90.00
#
_symmetry.space_group_name_H-M   'P 1'
#
loop_
_entity.id
_entity.type
_entity.pdbx_description
1 polymer ?
#
loop_
_entity_poly.entity_id
_entity_poly.type
_entity_poly.pdbx_seq_one_letter_code
_entity_poly.pdbx_strand_id
1 'polypeptide(L)'
;VGIVIAIIGFYLFYLDRSGNAVNNPSYSIANKWVLFAATLWTLYMICQKQLSIKYSAQSINLLIYAIGMIVLIPLVEWNEFIKSGAMGWFLLIILGLNTLLAYGALAEAVECIPLSLISILITLNPLITLSGMWALNIFSTELLPAENISRYGYLGGIIAVSGVVLVVASSRNKVNLD
;
A
#
# COMPACT_ATOMS: atom_id res chain seq x y z
N VAL A 1 -11.61 14.37 -14.48
CA VAL A 1 -12.22 14.99 -13.29
C VAL A 1 -11.80 14.26 -12.00
N GLY A 2 -12.10 12.98 -11.81
CA GLY A 2 -11.72 12.25 -10.58
C GLY A 2 -10.22 12.24 -10.24
N ILE A 3 -9.33 12.11 -11.24
CA ILE A 3 -7.86 12.15 -11.04
C ILE A 3 -7.42 13.52 -10.47
N VAL A 4 -8.00 14.62 -10.96
CA VAL A 4 -7.68 15.97 -10.50
C VAL A 4 -8.12 16.15 -9.05
N ILE A 5 -9.30 15.64 -8.69
CA ILE A 5 -9.82 15.66 -7.31
C ILE A 5 -8.93 14.85 -6.37
N ALA A 6 -8.46 13.67 -6.80
CA ALA A 6 -7.55 12.85 -6.03
C ALA A 6 -6.21 13.56 -5.78
N ILE A 7 -5.62 14.18 -6.82
CA ILE A 7 -4.38 14.95 -6.70
C ILE A 7 -4.53 16.11 -5.70
N ILE A 8 -5.65 16.84 -5.76
CA ILE A 8 -5.94 17.94 -4.82
C ILE A 8 -6.08 17.42 -3.39
N GLY A 9 -6.79 16.31 -3.18
CA GLY A 9 -6.93 15.69 -1.86
C GLY A 9 -5.60 15.23 -1.27
N PHE A 10 -4.76 14.56 -2.07
CA PHE A 10 -3.40 14.17 -1.67
C PHE A 10 -2.50 15.38 -1.39
N TYR A 11 -2.62 16.45 -2.17
CA TYR A 11 -1.85 17.67 -1.96
C TYR A 11 -2.22 18.38 -0.65
N LEU A 12 -3.51 18.48 -0.34
CA LEU A 12 -3.99 19.04 0.93
C LEU A 12 -3.52 18.19 2.13
N PHE A 13 -3.59 16.87 2.02
CA PHE A 13 -3.07 15.95 3.03
C PHE A 13 -1.56 16.10 3.22
N TYR A 14 -0.82 16.25 2.14
CA TYR A 14 0.61 16.52 2.17
C TYR A 14 0.94 17.84 2.86
N LEU A 15 0.18 18.91 2.59
CA LEU A 15 0.38 20.22 3.22
C LEU A 15 0.19 20.16 4.75
N ASP A 16 -0.86 19.48 5.22
CA ASP A 16 -1.14 19.27 6.66
C ASP A 16 0.03 18.53 7.35
N ARG A 17 0.67 17.58 6.66
CA ARG A 17 1.86 16.88 7.17
C ARG A 17 3.19 17.61 6.91
N SER A 18 3.27 18.53 5.96
CA SER A 18 4.51 19.22 5.58
C SER A 18 5.04 20.16 6.68
N GLY A 19 4.15 20.69 7.53
CA GLY A 19 4.56 21.48 8.70
C GLY A 19 5.44 20.69 9.68
N ASN A 20 5.27 19.35 9.73
CA ASN A 20 6.14 18.46 10.50
C ASN A 20 7.44 18.09 9.76
N ALA A 21 7.49 18.27 8.44
CA ALA A 21 8.60 17.87 7.56
C ALA A 21 9.72 18.91 7.48
N VAL A 22 9.38 20.21 7.57
CA VAL A 22 10.33 21.32 7.40
C VAL A 22 11.34 21.42 8.56
N ASN A 23 10.98 20.93 9.74
CA ASN A 23 11.79 21.06 10.95
C ASN A 23 12.81 19.92 11.16
N ASN A 24 12.86 18.92 10.27
CA ASN A 24 13.75 17.76 10.44
C ASN A 24 14.41 17.32 9.11
N PRO A 25 15.75 17.50 8.96
CA PRO A 25 16.49 17.06 7.78
C PRO A 25 16.31 15.57 7.46
N SER A 26 16.20 14.72 8.48
CA SER A 26 15.96 13.28 8.34
C SER A 26 14.62 12.97 7.66
N TYR A 27 13.60 13.81 7.87
CA TYR A 27 12.28 13.63 7.27
C TYR A 27 12.29 13.90 5.75
N SER A 28 13.05 14.92 5.31
CA SER A 28 13.22 15.22 3.89
C SER A 28 13.93 14.09 3.14
N ILE A 29 14.96 13.50 3.74
CA ILE A 29 15.68 12.34 3.17
C ILE A 29 14.76 11.11 3.09
N ALA A 30 14.00 10.82 4.15
CA ALA A 30 13.04 9.72 4.15
C ALA A 30 12.01 9.87 3.02
N ASN A 31 11.47 11.08 2.80
CA ASN A 31 10.53 11.33 1.69
C ASN A 31 11.14 11.03 0.32
N LYS A 32 12.42 11.35 0.08
CA LYS A 32 13.10 11.02 -1.17
C LYS A 32 13.20 9.51 -1.38
N TRP A 33 13.55 8.76 -0.33
CA TRP A 33 13.58 7.29 -0.37
C TRP A 33 12.20 6.69 -0.65
N VAL A 34 11.13 7.25 -0.06
CA VAL A 34 9.76 6.80 -0.33
C VAL A 34 9.37 7.02 -1.80
N LEU A 35 9.70 8.18 -2.38
CA LEU A 35 9.45 8.45 -3.81
C LEU A 35 10.25 7.51 -4.72
N PHE A 36 11.51 7.24 -4.37
CA PHE A 36 12.34 6.28 -5.10
C PHE A 36 11.76 4.86 -5.02
N ALA A 37 11.37 4.41 -3.84
CA ALA A 37 10.72 3.11 -3.63
C ALA A 37 9.40 3.00 -4.41
N ALA A 38 8.56 4.04 -4.42
CA ALA A 38 7.32 4.07 -5.19
C ALA A 38 7.56 3.94 -6.71
N THR A 39 8.64 4.57 -7.21
CA THR A 39 9.02 4.48 -8.62
C THR A 39 9.48 3.06 -8.98
N LEU A 40 10.34 2.45 -8.15
CA LEU A 40 10.77 1.06 -8.33
C LEU A 40 9.59 0.08 -8.27
N TRP A 41 8.67 0.29 -7.34
CA TRP A 41 7.49 -0.53 -7.19
C TRP A 41 6.56 -0.44 -8.40
N THR A 42 6.41 0.76 -8.97
CA THR A 42 5.63 0.96 -10.20
C THR A 42 6.26 0.24 -11.39
N LEU A 43 7.60 0.35 -11.55
CA LEU A 43 8.33 -0.36 -12.59
C LEU A 43 8.17 -1.88 -12.44
N TYR A 44 8.30 -2.37 -11.21
CA TYR A 44 8.06 -3.77 -10.87
C TYR A 44 6.68 -4.25 -11.34
N MET A 45 5.60 -3.52 -11.05
CA MET A 45 4.25 -3.90 -11.46
C MET A 45 4.06 -3.91 -12.99
N ILE A 46 4.71 -2.98 -13.70
CA ILE A 46 4.69 -2.95 -15.17
C ILE A 46 5.41 -4.18 -15.73
N CYS A 47 6.60 -4.49 -15.22
CA CYS A 47 7.34 -5.69 -15.61
C CYS A 47 6.57 -6.96 -15.27
N GLN A 48 5.95 -7.04 -14.09
CA GLN A 48 5.15 -8.18 -13.67
C GLN A 48 3.96 -8.40 -14.62
N LYS A 49 3.24 -7.34 -15.01
CA LYS A 49 2.14 -7.43 -15.98
C LYS A 49 2.62 -7.92 -17.35
N GLN A 50 3.79 -7.51 -17.81
CA GLN A 50 4.34 -7.99 -19.08
C GLN A 50 4.75 -9.45 -19.01
N LEU A 51 5.33 -9.87 -17.89
CA LEU A 51 5.79 -11.25 -17.68
C LEU A 51 4.62 -12.22 -17.45
N SER A 52 3.54 -11.76 -16.80
CA SER A 52 2.35 -12.58 -16.55
C SER A 52 1.60 -12.97 -17.83
N ILE A 53 1.88 -12.32 -18.96
CA ILE A 53 1.34 -12.72 -20.27
C ILE A 53 1.94 -14.07 -20.73
N LYS A 54 3.18 -14.36 -20.32
CA LYS A 54 3.94 -15.54 -20.79
C LYS A 54 4.08 -16.64 -19.74
N TYR A 55 4.06 -16.27 -18.46
CA TYR A 55 4.28 -17.17 -17.34
C TYR A 55 3.16 -17.00 -16.31
N SER A 56 2.83 -18.08 -15.60
CA SER A 56 1.86 -18.01 -14.50
C SER A 56 2.28 -16.94 -13.48
N ALA A 57 1.33 -16.06 -13.12
CA ALA A 57 1.54 -15.01 -12.13
C ALA A 57 2.05 -15.55 -10.79
N GLN A 58 1.61 -16.75 -10.38
CA GLN A 58 2.04 -17.40 -9.15
C GLN A 58 3.52 -17.85 -9.20
N SER A 59 3.99 -18.36 -10.34
CA SER A 59 5.40 -18.76 -10.50
C SER A 59 6.33 -17.55 -10.45
N ILE A 60 5.92 -16.43 -11.04
CA ILE A 60 6.66 -15.16 -10.96
C ILE A 60 6.74 -14.68 -9.50
N ASN A 61 5.60 -14.72 -8.78
CA ASN A 61 5.56 -14.31 -7.38
C ASN A 61 6.45 -15.17 -6.47
N LEU A 62 6.45 -16.50 -6.69
CA LEU A 62 7.35 -17.41 -5.98
C LEU A 62 8.83 -17.08 -6.22
N LEU A 63 9.20 -16.78 -7.47
CA LEU A 63 10.56 -16.37 -7.82
C LEU A 63 10.96 -15.08 -7.09
N ILE A 64 10.06 -14.11 -7.03
CA ILE A 64 10.29 -12.83 -6.33
C ILE A 64 10.49 -13.08 -4.83
N TYR A 65 9.71 -13.97 -4.22
CA TYR A 65 9.91 -14.34 -2.81
C TYR A 65 11.24 -15.04 -2.59
N ALA A 66 11.66 -15.94 -3.48
CA ALA A 66 12.94 -16.63 -3.35
C ALA A 66 14.11 -15.64 -3.44
N ILE A 67 14.07 -14.71 -4.40
CA ILE A 67 15.09 -13.67 -4.55
C ILE A 67 15.07 -12.74 -3.33
N GLY A 68 13.88 -12.29 -2.91
CA GLY A 68 13.71 -11.44 -1.73
C GLY A 68 14.27 -12.10 -0.47
N MET A 69 14.00 -13.39 -0.27
CA MET A 69 14.59 -14.16 0.83
C MET A 69 16.12 -14.14 0.77
N ILE A 70 16.73 -14.45 -0.37
CA ILE A 70 18.19 -14.47 -0.52
C ILE A 70 18.80 -13.10 -0.23
N VAL A 71 18.18 -12.03 -0.74
CA VAL A 71 18.66 -10.64 -0.57
C VAL A 71 18.49 -10.16 0.87
N LEU A 72 17.42 -10.57 1.57
CA LEU A 72 17.12 -10.11 2.93
C LEU A 72 17.75 -10.98 4.03
N ILE A 73 18.07 -12.25 3.76
CA ILE A 73 18.79 -13.15 4.68
C ILE A 73 20.01 -12.50 5.39
N PRO A 74 20.93 -11.80 4.69
CA PRO A 74 22.10 -11.21 5.36
C PRO A 74 21.74 -10.04 6.29
N LEU A 75 20.54 -9.48 6.18
CA LEU A 75 20.05 -8.39 7.02
C LEU A 75 19.30 -8.90 8.27
N VAL A 76 19.11 -10.22 8.41
CA VAL A 76 18.39 -10.81 9.54
C VAL A 76 19.25 -10.79 10.81
N GLU A 77 18.70 -10.25 11.89
CA GLU A 77 19.26 -10.36 13.23
C GLU A 77 18.92 -11.73 13.84
N TRP A 78 19.74 -12.74 13.52
CA TRP A 78 19.50 -14.15 13.88
C TRP A 78 19.30 -14.40 15.39
N ASN A 79 19.96 -13.60 16.24
CA ASN A 79 19.86 -13.74 17.70
C ASN A 79 18.46 -13.38 18.21
N GLU A 80 17.84 -12.34 17.66
CA GLU A 80 16.47 -11.95 18.00
C GLU A 80 15.46 -12.92 17.40
N PHE A 81 15.68 -13.34 16.15
CA PHE A 81 14.82 -14.27 15.43
C PHE A 81 14.63 -15.60 16.19
N ILE A 82 15.73 -16.18 16.68
CA ILE A 82 15.68 -17.47 17.41
C ILE A 82 15.03 -17.29 18.80
N LYS A 83 15.24 -16.14 19.46
CA LYS A 83 14.73 -15.86 20.81
C LYS A 83 13.29 -15.35 20.86
N SER A 84 12.68 -15.10 19.71
CA SER A 84 11.32 -14.60 19.50
C SER A 84 10.21 -15.40 20.24
N GLY A 85 10.50 -16.65 20.63
CA GLY A 85 9.58 -17.51 21.39
C GLY A 85 8.35 -17.92 20.57
N ALA A 86 7.45 -18.70 21.17
CA ALA A 86 6.30 -19.27 20.44
C ALA A 86 5.35 -18.21 19.87
N MET A 87 5.12 -17.11 20.60
CA MET A 87 4.25 -16.02 20.15
C MET A 87 4.82 -15.26 18.96
N GLY A 88 6.12 -14.97 18.97
CA GLY A 88 6.75 -14.26 17.86
C GLY A 88 6.80 -15.11 16.58
N TRP A 89 7.06 -16.41 16.70
CA TRP A 89 6.93 -17.34 15.56
C TRP A 89 5.49 -17.43 15.03
N PHE A 90 4.48 -17.43 15.90
CA PHE A 90 3.08 -17.40 15.48
C PHE A 90 2.75 -16.13 14.69
N LEU A 91 3.20 -14.96 15.16
CA LEU A 91 3.05 -13.68 14.44
C LEU A 91 3.76 -13.69 13.08
N LEU A 92 4.98 -14.21 13.01
CA LEU A 92 5.73 -14.33 11.75
C LEU A 92 5.02 -15.22 10.74
N ILE A 93 4.48 -16.36 11.18
CA ILE A 93 3.72 -17.27 10.29
C ILE A 93 2.47 -16.58 9.77
N ILE A 94 1.69 -15.92 10.65
CA ILE A 94 0.48 -15.21 10.23
C ILE A 94 0.81 -14.08 9.25
N LEU A 95 1.84 -13.28 9.54
CA LEU A 95 2.27 -12.19 8.68
C LEU A 95 2.76 -12.71 7.32
N GLY A 96 3.52 -13.80 7.32
CA GLY A 96 3.99 -14.47 6.12
C GLY A 96 2.83 -15.00 5.27
N LEU A 97 1.84 -15.65 5.88
CA LEU A 97 0.63 -16.11 5.19
C LEU A 97 -0.20 -14.94 4.65
N ASN A 98 -0.35 -13.86 5.42
CA ASN A 98 -1.04 -12.65 4.96
C ASN A 98 -0.36 -12.08 3.71
N THR A 99 0.97 -11.98 3.73
CA THR A 99 1.76 -11.51 2.59
C THR A 99 1.59 -12.44 1.38
N LEU A 100 1.72 -13.74 1.59
CA LEU A 100 1.56 -14.75 0.53
C LEU A 100 0.21 -14.64 -0.16
N LEU A 101 -0.88 -14.56 0.62
CA LEU A 101 -2.24 -14.46 0.10
C LEU A 101 -2.49 -13.12 -0.59
N ALA A 102 -2.06 -12.00 0.01
CA ALA A 102 -2.28 -10.66 -0.54
C ALA A 102 -1.57 -10.48 -1.89
N TYR A 103 -0.30 -10.82 -1.98
CA TYR A 103 0.46 -10.71 -3.23
C TYR A 103 0.10 -11.81 -4.22
N GLY A 104 -0.33 -12.99 -3.77
CA GLY A 104 -0.87 -14.04 -4.64
C GLY A 104 -2.14 -13.57 -5.36
N ALA A 105 -3.07 -12.96 -4.63
CA ALA A 105 -4.26 -12.34 -5.20
C ALA A 105 -3.93 -11.12 -6.06
N LEU A 106 -2.94 -10.30 -5.67
CA LEU A 106 -2.47 -9.18 -6.47
C LEU A 106 -1.88 -9.65 -7.80
N ALA A 107 -1.06 -10.70 -7.80
CA ALA A 107 -0.45 -11.27 -9.00
C ALA A 107 -1.53 -11.77 -9.97
N GLU A 108 -2.57 -12.45 -9.45
CA GLU A 108 -3.72 -12.89 -10.24
C GLU A 108 -4.52 -11.71 -10.80
N ALA A 109 -4.75 -10.68 -9.99
CA ALA A 109 -5.41 -9.45 -10.44
C ALA A 109 -4.58 -8.74 -11.52
N VAL A 110 -3.25 -8.71 -11.37
CA VAL A 110 -2.34 -8.20 -12.41
C VAL A 110 -2.53 -8.98 -13.69
N GLU A 111 -2.79 -10.28 -13.67
CA GLU A 111 -3.09 -11.03 -14.89
C GLU A 111 -4.45 -10.62 -15.49
N CYS A 112 -5.52 -10.65 -14.68
CA CYS A 112 -6.90 -10.52 -15.15
C CYS A 112 -7.37 -9.09 -15.49
N ILE A 113 -6.86 -8.05 -14.81
CA ILE A 113 -7.38 -6.67 -14.96
C ILE A 113 -6.28 -5.69 -15.44
N PRO A 114 -6.66 -4.56 -16.06
CA PRO A 114 -5.70 -3.53 -16.45
C PRO A 114 -5.04 -2.88 -15.22
N LEU A 115 -3.75 -2.53 -15.35
CA LEU A 115 -2.96 -1.88 -14.30
C LEU A 115 -3.59 -0.56 -13.81
N SER A 116 -4.34 0.13 -14.66
CA SER A 116 -5.07 1.35 -14.28
C SER A 116 -6.10 1.10 -13.18
N LEU A 117 -6.85 -0.01 -13.24
CA LEU A 117 -7.81 -0.39 -12.20
C LEU A 117 -7.10 -0.81 -10.90
N ILE A 118 -5.98 -1.52 -11.02
CA ILE A 118 -5.17 -1.94 -9.86
C ILE A 118 -4.62 -0.71 -9.11
N SER A 119 -4.07 0.25 -9.85
CA SER A 119 -3.56 1.51 -9.27
C SER A 119 -4.65 2.24 -8.48
N ILE A 120 -5.86 2.28 -9.01
CA ILE A 120 -7.01 2.88 -8.34
C ILE A 120 -7.37 2.13 -7.04
N LEU A 121 -7.41 0.78 -7.08
CA LEU A 121 -7.68 -0.04 -5.90
C LEU A 121 -6.63 0.16 -4.80
N ILE A 122 -5.35 0.18 -5.17
CA ILE A 122 -4.24 0.38 -4.21
C ILE A 122 -4.33 1.76 -3.56
N THR A 123 -4.76 2.78 -4.32
CA THR A 123 -4.96 4.14 -3.80
C THR A 123 -6.06 4.19 -2.72
N LEU A 124 -6.98 3.22 -2.68
CA LEU A 124 -7.99 3.09 -1.63
C LEU A 124 -7.46 2.46 -0.34
N ASN A 125 -6.33 1.75 -0.36
CA ASN A 125 -5.82 1.04 0.82
C ASN A 125 -5.62 1.96 2.04
N PRO A 126 -4.92 3.12 1.92
CA PRO A 126 -4.75 4.02 3.07
C PRO A 126 -6.08 4.48 3.68
N LEU A 127 -7.11 4.61 2.84
CA LEU A 127 -8.42 5.09 3.25
C LEU A 127 -9.21 4.01 4.00
N ILE A 128 -9.08 2.76 3.56
CA ILE A 128 -9.60 1.59 4.28
C ILE A 128 -8.90 1.50 5.65
N THR A 129 -7.58 1.67 5.69
CA THR A 129 -6.81 1.67 6.93
C THR A 129 -7.26 2.78 7.89
N LEU A 130 -7.36 4.03 7.42
CA LEU A 130 -7.81 5.17 8.24
C LEU A 130 -9.24 4.98 8.76
N SER A 131 -10.15 4.46 7.92
CA SER A 131 -11.53 4.16 8.31
C SER A 131 -11.60 3.04 9.34
N GLY A 132 -10.78 1.99 9.17
CA GLY A 132 -10.65 0.90 10.13
C GLY A 132 -10.11 1.37 11.47
N MET A 133 -9.10 2.25 11.48
CA MET A 133 -8.59 2.86 12.70
C MET A 133 -9.65 3.70 13.42
N TRP A 134 -10.44 4.48 12.68
CA TRP A 134 -11.56 5.23 13.26
C TRP A 134 -12.61 4.29 13.86
N ALA A 135 -12.98 3.21 13.16
CA ALA A 135 -13.91 2.22 13.68
C ALA A 135 -13.40 1.53 14.95
N LEU A 136 -12.12 1.14 14.98
CA LEU A 136 -11.49 0.53 16.16
C LEU A 136 -11.45 1.48 17.37
N ASN A 137 -11.30 2.79 17.13
CA ASN A 137 -11.34 3.79 18.19
C ASN A 137 -12.73 3.83 18.89
N ILE A 138 -13.83 3.65 18.14
CA ILE A 138 -15.19 3.59 18.69
C ILE A 138 -15.35 2.41 19.66
N PHE A 139 -14.72 1.27 19.35
CA PHE A 139 -14.75 0.09 20.21
C PHE A 139 -13.78 0.18 21.41
N SER A 140 -13.19 1.35 21.68
CA SER A 140 -12.34 1.64 22.85
C SER A 140 -11.26 0.59 23.10
N THR A 141 -10.67 0.08 22.01
CA THR A 141 -9.52 -0.81 22.14
C THR A 141 -8.28 0.06 22.37
N GLU A 142 -7.92 0.32 23.64
CA GLU A 142 -6.73 1.08 24.06
C GLU A 142 -5.38 0.52 23.54
N LEU A 143 -5.41 -0.54 22.72
CA LEU A 143 -4.26 -1.22 22.16
C LEU A 143 -3.47 -0.39 21.13
N LEU A 144 -3.99 0.73 20.63
CA LEU A 144 -3.29 1.59 19.66
C LEU A 144 -3.46 3.08 20.04
N PRO A 145 -2.36 3.84 20.22
CA PRO A 145 -2.46 5.28 20.41
C PRO A 145 -3.11 5.90 19.18
N ALA A 146 -4.18 6.68 19.38
CA ALA A 146 -4.89 7.35 18.30
C ALA A 146 -3.91 8.23 17.51
N GLU A 147 -3.81 7.99 16.21
CA GLU A 147 -2.93 8.79 15.36
C GLU A 147 -3.45 10.23 15.33
N ASN A 148 -2.56 11.19 15.62
CA ASN A 148 -2.88 12.60 15.77
C ASN A 148 -3.07 13.25 14.39
N ILE A 149 -4.13 12.84 13.70
CA ILE A 149 -4.50 13.37 12.39
C ILE A 149 -5.35 14.62 12.62
N SER A 150 -4.88 15.75 12.10
CA SER A 150 -5.62 17.02 12.14
C SER A 150 -6.96 16.88 11.41
N ARG A 151 -7.97 17.65 11.80
CA ARG A 151 -9.28 17.69 11.11
C ARG A 151 -9.13 17.97 9.61
N TYR A 152 -8.09 18.69 9.20
CA TYR A 152 -7.78 18.97 7.79
C TYR A 152 -7.19 17.75 7.07
N GLY A 153 -6.41 16.91 7.76
CA GLY A 153 -5.94 15.63 7.24
C GLY A 153 -7.09 14.66 6.93
N TYR A 154 -8.09 14.57 7.80
CA TYR A 154 -9.30 13.79 7.52
C TYR A 154 -10.09 14.34 6.31
N LEU A 155 -10.22 15.65 6.20
CA LEU A 155 -10.90 16.29 5.06
C LEU A 155 -10.17 16.02 3.74
N GLY A 156 -8.84 16.16 3.72
CA GLY A 156 -8.01 15.83 2.56
C GLY A 156 -8.11 14.35 2.17
N GLY A 157 -8.15 13.46 3.16
CA GLY A 157 -8.41 12.03 2.97
C GLY A 157 -9.75 11.77 2.30
N ILE A 158 -10.84 12.34 2.81
CA ILE A 158 -12.20 12.18 2.23
C ILE A 158 -12.25 12.70 0.79
N ILE A 159 -11.65 13.85 0.51
CA ILE A 159 -11.59 14.41 -0.84
C ILE A 159 -10.81 13.46 -1.77
N ALA A 160 -9.67 12.92 -1.32
CA ALA A 160 -8.92 11.92 -2.08
C ALA A 160 -9.78 10.66 -2.36
N VAL A 161 -10.49 10.13 -1.36
CA VAL A 161 -11.41 8.97 -1.52
C VAL A 161 -12.43 9.26 -2.62
N SER A 162 -13.12 10.40 -2.51
CA SER A 162 -14.20 10.76 -3.43
C SER A 162 -13.69 10.89 -4.87
N GLY A 163 -12.49 11.45 -5.05
CA GLY A 163 -11.82 11.53 -6.34
C GLY A 163 -11.53 10.15 -6.93
N VAL A 164 -10.96 9.25 -6.11
CA VAL A 164 -10.62 7.87 -6.52
C VAL A 164 -11.89 7.07 -6.85
N VAL A 165 -12.93 7.15 -6.03
CA VAL A 165 -14.24 6.49 -6.28
C VAL A 165 -14.87 6.99 -7.57
N LEU A 166 -14.84 8.31 -7.84
CA LEU A 166 -15.30 8.89 -9.10
C LEU A 166 -14.53 8.34 -10.31
N VAL A 167 -13.22 8.13 -10.19
CA VAL A 167 -12.43 7.49 -11.27
C VAL A 167 -12.87 6.04 -11.48
N VAL A 168 -13.06 5.25 -10.42
CA VAL A 168 -13.55 3.86 -10.53
C VAL A 168 -14.91 3.81 -11.22
N ALA A 169 -15.87 4.61 -10.74
CA ALA A 169 -17.24 4.61 -11.24
C ALA A 169 -17.28 5.03 -12.72
N SER A 170 -16.50 6.05 -13.10
CA SER A 170 -16.38 6.48 -14.49
C SER A 170 -15.67 5.46 -15.37
N SER A 171 -14.72 4.69 -14.84
CA SER A 171 -14.01 3.65 -15.58
C SER A 171 -14.90 2.42 -15.84
N ARG A 172 -15.71 2.01 -14.84
CA ARG A 172 -16.72 0.94 -15.02
C ARG A 172 -17.75 1.28 -16.10
N ASN A 173 -18.20 2.54 -16.17
CA ASN A 173 -19.15 2.95 -17.20
C ASN A 173 -18.58 2.87 -18.62
N LYS A 174 -17.27 3.07 -18.81
CA LYS A 174 -16.64 2.89 -20.13
C LYS A 174 -16.54 1.41 -20.53
N VAL A 175 -16.19 0.54 -19.60
CA VAL A 175 -16.08 -0.92 -19.86
C VAL A 175 -17.43 -1.58 -20.16
N ASN A 176 -18.54 -1.04 -19.67
CA ASN A 176 -19.89 -1.55 -19.97
C ASN A 176 -20.50 -1.02 -21.28
N LEU A 177 -19.81 -0.11 -21.98
CA LEU A 177 -20.26 0.49 -23.24
C LEU A 177 -19.54 -0.07 -24.48
N ASP A 178 -18.51 -0.88 -24.28
CA ASP A 178 -17.75 -1.61 -25.31
C ASP A 178 -18.11 -3.12 -25.27
#